data_AF-F2TQ37-F1
#
_entry.id   AF-F2TQ37-F1
#
_cell.length_a   1.000
_cell.length_b   1.000
_cell.length_c   1.000
_cell.angle_alpha   90.00
_cell.angle_beta   90.00
_cell.angle_gamma   90.00
#
_symmetry.space_group_name_H-M   'P 1'
#
loop_
_entity.id
_entity.type
_entity.pdbx_description
1 polymer ?
#
loop_
_entity_poly.entity_id
_entity_poly.type
_entity_poly.pdbx_seq_one_letter_code
_entity_poly.pdbx_strand_id
1 'polypeptide(L)'
;MDSDELIGHKYPGDDTRPTSKKELAGWYCYGWAAEVFTVCAMGSFLPITLEQMARDRGVLLSDKTTPCSASWRVTSDLFTSAASSPSRPSSPKTSQCVVYFLGMEINTASFAMYTFSVSVLIQSLLIISMSGAADHGVYRKTLLLVFAFLGAVSTMLFLGVVPQVYLLGALLAIVANTCFGASFVLLNSFLPLLVRHHPAIQSTPGSPLIDDDVQPSNTSSEPRSSQSQRPSSMSSTSPLLQRDTTMPIDGSQLKSPRMSEELQLSTRISSNGIGIGYIGAVILQIMSILIIVATGSTTFSLRLALFGIGLWWLLFTVPAAMWLRPRPGPPLPTSARDNKMWPWLSYIAFAWKSLGRTALQARHLKDVLIFLAVWFLLSDGIATVSGTAVLFAKTQLDMKLAALGLINVIAMISGVCGAFFGTICRVD
;
A
#
# COMPACT_ATOMS: atom_id res chain seq x y z
N MET A 1 28.59 0.58 39.81
CA MET A 1 27.94 1.60 38.96
C MET A 1 28.72 1.62 37.67
N ASP A 2 28.34 0.75 36.74
CA ASP A 2 29.32 0.03 35.93
C ASP A 2 29.38 0.55 34.51
N SER A 3 30.60 0.76 34.02
CA SER A 3 30.89 1.56 32.82
C SER A 3 30.56 0.90 31.47
N ASP A 4 30.03 -0.33 31.48
CA ASP A 4 29.69 -1.07 30.25
C ASP A 4 28.32 -0.67 29.65
N GLU A 5 27.45 0.02 30.39
CA GLU A 5 26.06 0.31 29.97
C GLU A 5 25.95 1.38 28.84
N LEU A 6 27.07 1.96 28.41
CA LEU A 6 27.12 3.04 27.39
C LEU A 6 27.28 2.54 25.94
N ILE A 7 27.56 1.25 25.71
CA ILE A 7 27.89 0.73 24.37
C ILE A 7 26.62 0.35 23.59
N GLY A 8 25.93 1.33 23.00
CA GLY A 8 25.00 1.05 21.89
C GLY A 8 23.91 2.08 21.59
N HIS A 9 23.43 2.84 22.57
CA HIS A 9 22.30 3.75 22.38
C HIS A 9 22.70 5.04 21.65
N LYS A 10 22.17 5.30 20.45
CA LYS A 10 22.48 6.53 19.69
C LYS A 10 21.74 7.78 20.18
N TYR A 11 20.71 7.60 21.00
CA TYR A 11 19.89 8.67 21.60
C TYR A 11 19.13 8.11 22.81
N PRO A 12 18.67 8.97 23.75
CA PRO A 12 17.87 8.51 24.89
C PRO A 12 16.60 7.79 24.43
N GLY A 13 16.48 6.51 24.81
CA GLY A 13 15.35 5.63 24.48
C GLY A 13 15.51 4.75 23.24
N ASP A 14 16.66 4.76 22.57
CA ASP A 14 16.96 3.91 21.39
C ASP A 14 16.82 2.40 21.74
N ASP A 15 15.89 1.67 21.12
CA ASP A 15 15.68 0.24 21.41
C ASP A 15 16.56 -0.65 20.52
N THR A 16 17.77 -0.90 21.00
CA THR A 16 18.82 -1.72 20.36
C THR A 16 18.57 -3.23 20.46
N ARG A 17 17.55 -3.68 21.22
CA ARG A 17 17.36 -5.11 21.53
C ARG A 17 17.07 -5.93 20.28
N PRO A 18 17.60 -7.17 20.18
CA PRO A 18 17.42 -8.02 19.01
C PRO A 18 15.94 -8.28 18.68
N THR A 19 15.65 -8.31 17.38
CA THR A 19 14.32 -8.56 16.81
C THR A 19 13.78 -9.91 17.29
N SER A 20 12.68 -9.88 18.03
CA SER A 20 12.09 -11.12 18.57
C SER A 20 11.26 -11.84 17.51
N LYS A 21 11.22 -13.19 17.56
CA LYS A 21 10.27 -13.99 16.76
C LYS A 21 8.81 -13.52 16.96
N LYS A 22 8.45 -13.07 18.18
CA LYS A 22 7.13 -12.48 18.45
C LYS A 22 6.91 -11.15 17.72
N GLU A 23 7.92 -10.28 17.72
CA GLU A 23 7.89 -8.97 17.08
C GLU A 23 7.76 -9.08 15.55
N LEU A 24 8.51 -10.01 14.95
CA LEU A 24 8.41 -10.37 13.54
C LEU A 24 7.04 -10.98 13.20
N ALA A 25 6.48 -11.84 14.06
CA ALA A 25 5.11 -12.34 13.92
C ALA A 25 4.05 -11.22 14.04
N GLY A 26 4.31 -10.18 14.85
CA GLY A 26 3.47 -8.98 14.91
C GLY A 26 3.47 -8.18 13.62
N TRP A 27 4.63 -8.05 12.96
CA TRP A 27 4.76 -7.42 11.64
C TRP A 27 3.99 -8.22 10.56
N TYR A 28 4.20 -9.54 10.49
CA TYR A 28 3.45 -10.41 9.56
C TYR A 28 1.95 -10.41 9.82
N CYS A 29 1.52 -10.39 11.09
CA CYS A 29 0.10 -10.37 11.45
C CYS A 29 -0.58 -9.05 11.05
N TYR A 30 0.14 -7.92 11.06
CA TYR A 30 -0.39 -6.68 10.51
C TYR A 30 -0.50 -6.72 8.98
N GLY A 31 0.48 -7.30 8.28
CA GLY A 31 0.38 -7.54 6.83
C GLY A 31 -0.86 -8.37 6.46
N TRP A 32 -1.07 -9.48 7.17
CA TRP A 32 -2.27 -10.33 7.08
C TRP A 32 -3.60 -9.59 7.37
N ALA A 33 -3.56 -8.55 8.21
CA ALA A 33 -4.72 -7.73 8.53
C ALA A 33 -5.02 -6.69 7.42
N ALA A 34 -3.98 -6.01 6.95
CA ALA A 34 -4.10 -4.81 6.10
C ALA A 34 -4.12 -5.13 4.60
N GLU A 35 -3.38 -6.13 4.12
CA GLU A 35 -3.31 -6.46 2.68
C GLU A 35 -4.68 -6.82 2.11
N VAL A 36 -5.52 -7.44 2.93
CA VAL A 36 -6.91 -7.79 2.61
C VAL A 36 -7.76 -6.54 2.29
N PHE A 37 -7.47 -5.38 2.89
CA PHE A 37 -8.14 -4.13 2.54
C PHE A 37 -7.71 -3.64 1.14
N THR A 38 -6.40 -3.65 0.84
CA THR A 38 -5.88 -3.34 -0.50
C THR A 38 -6.56 -4.20 -1.56
N VAL A 39 -6.54 -5.50 -1.32
CA VAL A 39 -6.78 -6.53 -2.33
C VAL A 39 -8.27 -6.80 -2.54
N CYS A 40 -9.07 -6.86 -1.45
CA CYS A 40 -10.51 -7.09 -1.54
C CYS A 40 -11.30 -5.78 -1.67
N ALA A 41 -11.09 -4.83 -0.75
CA ALA A 41 -11.89 -3.59 -0.73
C ALA A 41 -11.49 -2.64 -1.85
N MET A 42 -10.24 -2.19 -1.92
CA MET A 42 -9.85 -1.23 -2.97
C MET A 42 -9.86 -1.88 -4.36
N GLY A 43 -9.32 -3.08 -4.48
CA GLY A 43 -9.27 -3.86 -5.72
C GLY A 43 -10.62 -4.39 -6.24
N SER A 44 -11.74 -4.25 -5.51
CA SER A 44 -13.07 -4.55 -6.09
C SER A 44 -14.26 -3.94 -5.34
N PHE A 45 -14.47 -4.26 -4.05
CA PHE A 45 -15.76 -4.02 -3.41
C PHE A 45 -16.06 -2.54 -3.17
N LEU A 46 -15.07 -1.71 -2.86
CA LEU A 46 -15.25 -0.28 -2.59
C LEU A 46 -15.63 0.50 -3.87
N PRO A 47 -14.95 0.35 -5.02
CA PRO A 47 -15.43 0.90 -6.31
C PRO A 47 -16.83 0.40 -6.69
N ILE A 48 -17.08 -0.91 -6.60
CA ILE A 48 -18.40 -1.50 -6.95
C ILE A 48 -19.53 -0.93 -6.08
N THR A 49 -19.27 -0.72 -4.78
CA THR A 49 -20.27 -0.23 -3.83
C THR A 49 -20.53 1.26 -4.01
N LEU A 50 -19.50 2.08 -4.23
CA LEU A 50 -19.67 3.50 -4.53
C LEU A 50 -20.48 3.72 -5.81
N GLU A 51 -20.17 2.98 -6.88
CA GLU A 51 -20.94 3.02 -8.14
C GLU A 51 -22.36 2.51 -7.95
N GLN A 52 -22.57 1.42 -7.18
CA GLN A 52 -23.92 0.91 -6.91
C GLN A 52 -24.78 1.90 -6.11
N MET A 53 -24.25 2.51 -5.05
CA MET A 53 -25.00 3.49 -4.25
C MET A 53 -25.32 4.75 -5.05
N ALA A 54 -24.44 5.17 -5.96
CA ALA A 54 -24.74 6.23 -6.92
C ALA A 54 -25.81 5.78 -7.93
N ARG A 55 -25.72 4.57 -8.49
CA ARG A 55 -26.71 3.99 -9.43
C ARG A 55 -28.10 3.83 -8.80
N ASP A 56 -28.17 3.44 -7.53
CA ASP A 56 -29.41 3.31 -6.74
C ASP A 56 -30.07 4.69 -6.45
N ARG A 57 -29.42 5.79 -6.78
CA ARG A 57 -29.96 7.17 -6.76
C ARG A 57 -29.93 7.86 -8.13
N GLY A 58 -29.38 7.20 -9.15
CA GLY A 58 -29.15 7.75 -10.48
C GLY A 58 -30.31 7.55 -11.43
N VAL A 59 -30.32 8.35 -12.49
CA VAL A 59 -31.28 8.28 -13.61
C VAL A 59 -30.58 7.86 -14.89
N LEU A 60 -31.32 7.27 -15.83
CA LEU A 60 -30.81 6.93 -17.15
C LEU A 60 -30.37 8.19 -17.91
N LEU A 61 -29.15 8.20 -18.47
CA LEU A 61 -28.63 9.31 -19.27
C LEU A 61 -29.53 9.68 -20.47
N SER A 62 -30.25 8.71 -21.01
CA SER A 62 -31.09 8.88 -22.22
C SER A 62 -32.42 9.63 -22.01
N ASP A 63 -32.83 9.81 -20.76
CA ASP A 63 -34.20 10.23 -20.39
C ASP A 63 -34.20 11.16 -19.16
N LYS A 64 -33.21 10.99 -18.27
CA LYS A 64 -32.95 11.82 -17.07
C LYS A 64 -34.09 11.83 -16.04
N THR A 65 -35.15 11.04 -16.26
CA THR A 65 -36.29 10.87 -15.36
C THR A 65 -36.41 9.44 -14.82
N THR A 66 -36.14 8.42 -15.65
CA THR A 66 -36.24 7.01 -15.27
C THR A 66 -35.12 6.55 -14.32
N PRO A 67 -35.43 6.00 -13.12
CA PRO A 67 -34.42 5.54 -12.17
C PRO A 67 -33.63 4.32 -12.66
N CYS A 68 -32.32 4.31 -12.50
CA CYS A 68 -31.46 3.22 -12.95
C CYS A 68 -31.74 1.87 -12.29
N SER A 69 -32.30 1.84 -11.08
CA SER A 69 -32.73 0.61 -10.41
C SER A 69 -33.85 -0.13 -11.16
N ALA A 70 -34.61 0.53 -12.05
CA ALA A 70 -35.62 -0.13 -12.88
C ALA A 70 -35.00 -1.12 -13.88
N SER A 71 -33.77 -0.87 -14.33
CA SER A 71 -33.06 -1.70 -15.32
C SER A 71 -32.85 -3.15 -14.85
N TRP A 72 -32.76 -3.38 -13.53
CA TRP A 72 -32.59 -4.72 -12.94
C TRP A 72 -33.82 -5.62 -13.06
N ARG A 73 -35.03 -5.04 -13.17
CA ARG A 73 -36.26 -5.82 -13.37
C ARG A 73 -36.36 -6.31 -14.82
N VAL A 74 -36.07 -5.43 -15.79
CA VAL A 74 -36.13 -5.76 -17.21
C VAL A 74 -35.24 -6.95 -17.59
N THR A 75 -34.01 -7.03 -17.07
CA THR A 75 -33.13 -8.21 -17.28
C THR A 75 -33.54 -9.46 -16.50
N SER A 76 -34.41 -9.33 -15.48
CA SER A 76 -35.00 -10.48 -14.79
C SER A 76 -36.20 -11.03 -15.58
N ASP A 77 -37.10 -10.14 -16.04
CA ASP A 77 -38.32 -10.50 -16.76
C ASP A 77 -38.03 -11.06 -18.17
N LEU A 78 -36.90 -10.68 -18.79
CA LEU A 78 -36.48 -11.21 -20.10
C LEU A 78 -36.12 -12.71 -20.09
N PHE A 79 -35.85 -13.28 -18.91
CA PHE A 79 -35.60 -14.73 -18.74
C PHE A 79 -36.87 -15.52 -18.37
N THR A 80 -38.00 -14.86 -18.11
CA THR A 80 -39.28 -15.52 -17.78
C THR A 80 -40.38 -15.31 -18.83
N SER A 81 -40.29 -14.27 -19.67
CA SER A 81 -41.35 -13.87 -20.59
C SER A 81 -41.01 -14.11 -22.07
N ALA A 82 -40.70 -15.36 -22.43
CA ALA A 82 -40.46 -15.78 -23.82
C ALA A 82 -41.77 -15.94 -24.63
N ALA A 83 -42.65 -14.93 -24.62
CA ALA A 83 -43.92 -14.94 -25.33
C ALA A 83 -44.34 -13.55 -25.87
N SER A 84 -44.51 -13.47 -27.19
CA SER A 84 -45.34 -12.50 -27.93
C SER A 84 -45.27 -11.00 -27.57
N SER A 85 -44.45 -10.23 -28.29
CA SER A 85 -44.90 -9.04 -29.07
C SER A 85 -43.75 -8.40 -29.89
N PRO A 86 -43.90 -8.18 -31.21
CA PRO A 86 -42.87 -7.57 -32.03
C PRO A 86 -43.06 -6.05 -32.19
N SER A 87 -42.30 -5.21 -31.45
CA SER A 87 -42.15 -3.80 -31.83
C SER A 87 -40.82 -3.17 -31.38
N ARG A 88 -40.25 -2.34 -32.27
CA ARG A 88 -39.08 -1.44 -32.11
C ARG A 88 -37.70 -2.11 -31.89
N PRO A 89 -36.79 -2.06 -32.89
CA PRO A 89 -35.39 -2.46 -32.73
C PRO A 89 -34.57 -1.34 -32.05
N SER A 90 -34.70 -1.19 -30.73
CA SER A 90 -33.72 -0.42 -29.95
C SER A 90 -32.52 -1.30 -29.61
N SER A 91 -31.37 -1.05 -30.24
CA SER A 91 -30.10 -1.69 -29.91
C SER A 91 -29.81 -1.61 -28.39
N PRO A 92 -29.25 -2.66 -27.75
CA PRO A 92 -28.88 -2.64 -26.33
C PRO A 92 -27.66 -1.75 -26.09
N LYS A 93 -27.86 -0.42 -26.14
CA LYS A 93 -26.89 0.56 -25.68
C LYS A 93 -26.84 0.46 -24.16
N THR A 94 -25.65 0.22 -23.60
CA THR A 94 -25.43 0.16 -22.15
C THR A 94 -25.99 1.44 -21.51
N SER A 95 -27.00 1.26 -20.65
CA SER A 95 -27.81 2.33 -20.07
C SER A 95 -27.02 3.09 -19.00
N GLN A 96 -26.16 4.00 -19.46
CA GLN A 96 -25.31 4.80 -18.59
C GLN A 96 -26.15 5.59 -17.58
N CYS A 97 -25.71 5.57 -16.33
CA CYS A 97 -26.39 6.18 -15.21
C CYS A 97 -25.69 7.47 -14.80
N VAL A 98 -26.47 8.52 -14.55
CA VAL A 98 -25.96 9.80 -14.04
C VAL A 98 -26.56 10.14 -12.69
N VAL A 99 -25.74 10.80 -11.86
CA VAL A 99 -26.13 11.44 -10.61
C VAL A 99 -25.81 12.93 -10.70
N TYR A 100 -26.67 13.74 -10.08
CA TYR A 100 -26.47 15.19 -9.99
C TYR A 100 -25.72 15.50 -8.70
N PHE A 101 -24.55 16.12 -8.82
CA PHE A 101 -23.74 16.58 -7.68
C PHE A 101 -23.49 18.09 -7.81
N LEU A 102 -24.01 18.86 -6.86
CA LEU A 102 -23.97 20.34 -6.89
C LEU A 102 -24.51 20.95 -8.21
N GLY A 103 -25.47 20.28 -8.85
CA GLY A 103 -26.04 20.68 -10.14
C GLY A 103 -25.28 20.17 -11.38
N MET A 104 -24.10 19.58 -11.22
CA MET A 104 -23.32 19.00 -12.32
C MET A 104 -23.74 17.53 -12.58
N GLU A 105 -23.78 17.15 -13.86
CA GLU A 105 -24.04 15.77 -14.29
C GLU A 105 -22.76 14.92 -14.22
N ILE A 106 -22.76 13.88 -13.39
CA ILE A 106 -21.62 12.96 -13.22
C ILE A 106 -22.09 11.52 -13.43
N ASN A 107 -21.36 10.75 -14.23
CA ASN A 107 -21.60 9.32 -14.43
C ASN A 107 -21.31 8.55 -13.12
N THR A 108 -22.14 7.55 -12.77
CA THR A 108 -21.99 6.75 -11.54
C THR A 108 -20.61 6.09 -11.41
N ALA A 109 -19.99 5.71 -12.52
CA ALA A 109 -18.62 5.20 -12.56
C ALA A 109 -17.58 6.29 -12.25
N SER A 110 -17.74 7.48 -12.85
CA SER A 110 -16.86 8.64 -12.60
C SER A 110 -16.92 9.10 -11.14
N PHE A 111 -18.09 9.03 -10.49
CA PHE A 111 -18.23 9.34 -9.06
C PHE A 111 -17.31 8.46 -8.17
N ALA A 112 -17.26 7.15 -8.44
CA ALA A 112 -16.36 6.24 -7.72
C ALA A 112 -14.87 6.60 -7.99
N MET A 113 -14.51 6.83 -9.26
CA MET A 113 -13.14 7.19 -9.64
C MET A 113 -12.67 8.53 -9.03
N TYR A 114 -13.52 9.57 -9.02
CA TYR A 114 -13.20 10.84 -8.39
C TYR A 114 -13.06 10.71 -6.87
N THR A 115 -13.89 9.88 -6.22
CA THR A 115 -13.76 9.58 -4.78
C THR A 115 -12.39 8.98 -4.45
N PHE A 116 -11.92 8.02 -5.26
CA PHE A 116 -10.59 7.43 -5.11
C PHE A 116 -9.47 8.45 -5.37
N SER A 117 -9.55 9.24 -6.44
CA SER A 117 -8.55 10.26 -6.78
C SER A 117 -8.40 11.31 -5.65
N VAL A 118 -9.51 11.83 -5.13
CA VAL A 118 -9.52 12.73 -3.97
C VAL A 118 -8.94 12.06 -2.73
N SER A 119 -9.21 10.77 -2.52
CA SER A 119 -8.61 10.02 -1.41
C SER A 119 -7.10 9.89 -1.52
N VAL A 120 -6.56 9.57 -2.70
CA VAL A 120 -5.10 9.42 -2.90
C VAL A 120 -4.39 10.76 -2.74
N LEU A 121 -5.03 11.86 -3.15
CA LEU A 121 -4.52 13.21 -2.88
C LEU A 121 -4.43 13.49 -1.37
N ILE A 122 -5.51 13.24 -0.61
CA ILE A 122 -5.55 13.45 0.85
C ILE A 122 -4.55 12.53 1.58
N GLN A 123 -4.47 11.27 1.16
CA GLN A 123 -3.50 10.28 1.61
C GLN A 123 -2.05 10.79 1.44
N SER A 124 -1.71 11.37 0.29
CA SER A 124 -0.36 11.92 0.06
C SER A 124 -0.02 13.07 1.02
N LEU A 125 -0.95 14.01 1.23
CA LEU A 125 -0.79 15.15 2.14
C LEU A 125 -0.67 14.71 3.60
N LEU A 126 -1.43 13.69 4.01
CA LEU A 126 -1.36 13.10 5.35
C LEU A 126 -0.01 12.41 5.56
N ILE A 127 0.41 11.53 4.64
CA ILE A 127 1.68 10.79 4.73
C ILE A 127 2.87 11.76 4.87
N ILE A 128 2.92 12.80 4.03
CA ILE A 128 3.94 13.86 4.13
C ILE A 128 3.89 14.50 5.53
N SER A 129 2.72 14.94 5.98
CA SER A 129 2.57 15.68 7.24
C SER A 129 2.89 14.85 8.48
N MET A 130 2.65 13.53 8.48
CA MET A 130 2.94 12.66 9.63
C MET A 130 4.39 12.14 9.67
N SER A 131 5.12 12.14 8.54
CA SER A 131 6.44 11.51 8.42
C SER A 131 7.41 11.94 9.53
N GLY A 132 7.53 13.25 9.79
CA GLY A 132 8.37 13.77 10.87
C GLY A 132 8.01 13.24 12.26
N ALA A 133 6.73 13.00 12.55
CA ALA A 133 6.28 12.42 13.82
C ALA A 133 6.47 10.89 13.90
N ALA A 134 6.49 10.21 12.75
CA ALA A 134 6.79 8.79 12.64
C ALA A 134 8.30 8.50 12.77
N ASP A 135 9.14 9.38 12.22
CA ASP A 135 10.59 9.18 12.16
C ASP A 135 11.37 9.75 13.34
N HIS A 136 10.89 10.83 13.96
CA HIS A 136 11.55 11.50 15.10
C HIS A 136 10.79 11.39 16.43
N GLY A 137 9.92 10.39 16.58
CA GLY A 137 9.08 10.24 17.77
C GLY A 137 8.88 8.80 18.23
N VAL A 138 8.28 8.66 19.41
CA VAL A 138 7.79 7.36 19.95
C VAL A 138 6.52 6.91 19.19
N TYR A 139 5.91 7.82 18.42
CA TYR A 139 4.56 7.67 17.90
C TYR A 139 4.40 6.67 16.74
N ARG A 140 5.47 6.16 16.11
CA ARG A 140 5.40 5.25 14.96
C ARG A 140 4.39 4.10 15.14
N LYS A 141 4.47 3.38 16.27
CA LYS A 141 3.52 2.29 16.59
C LYS A 141 2.11 2.82 16.85
N THR A 142 1.98 3.91 17.61
CA THR A 142 0.69 4.50 17.98
C THR A 142 -0.08 5.00 16.75
N LEU A 143 0.61 5.71 15.84
CA LEU A 143 0.05 6.17 14.57
C LEU A 143 -0.41 5.00 13.71
N LEU A 144 0.41 3.94 13.57
CA LEU A 144 0.05 2.74 12.81
C LEU A 144 -1.27 2.15 13.32
N LEU A 145 -1.40 1.99 14.64
CA LEU A 145 -2.60 1.41 15.27
C LEU A 145 -3.81 2.35 15.22
N VAL A 146 -3.62 3.67 15.36
CA VAL A 146 -4.71 4.66 15.25
C VAL A 146 -5.26 4.71 13.82
N PHE A 147 -4.39 4.72 12.80
CA PHE A 147 -4.84 4.67 11.41
C PHE A 147 -5.45 3.30 11.05
N ALA A 148 -4.88 2.19 11.52
CA ALA A 148 -5.48 0.87 11.34
C ALA A 148 -6.90 0.79 11.93
N PHE A 149 -7.09 1.25 13.16
CA PHE A 149 -8.39 1.27 13.83
C PHE A 149 -9.38 2.20 13.11
N LEU A 150 -8.97 3.43 12.77
CA LEU A 150 -9.85 4.40 12.09
C LEU A 150 -10.25 3.92 10.69
N GLY A 151 -9.32 3.34 9.92
CA GLY A 151 -9.60 2.77 8.61
C GLY A 151 -10.52 1.55 8.69
N ALA A 152 -10.26 0.62 9.61
CA ALA A 152 -11.10 -0.56 9.81
C ALA A 152 -12.52 -0.18 10.26
N VAL A 153 -12.67 0.73 11.23
CA VAL A 153 -13.98 1.25 11.67
C VAL A 153 -14.70 2.00 10.53
N SER A 154 -14.00 2.85 9.76
CA SER A 154 -14.58 3.52 8.58
C SER A 154 -15.08 2.51 7.55
N THR A 155 -14.39 1.38 7.39
CA THR A 155 -14.80 0.28 6.51
C THR A 155 -16.01 -0.49 7.06
N MET A 156 -16.07 -0.74 8.38
CA MET A 156 -17.23 -1.37 9.04
C MET A 156 -18.49 -0.49 8.98
N LEU A 157 -18.34 0.83 9.06
CA LEU A 157 -19.46 1.79 8.99
C LEU A 157 -20.24 1.77 7.66
N PHE A 158 -19.67 1.20 6.58
CA PHE A 158 -20.41 0.99 5.32
C PHE A 158 -21.70 0.17 5.48
N LEU A 159 -21.80 -0.68 6.50
CA LEU A 159 -23.03 -1.44 6.78
C LEU A 159 -24.23 -0.52 7.03
N GLY A 160 -24.02 0.63 7.68
CA GLY A 160 -25.05 1.63 7.97
C GLY A 160 -25.31 2.63 6.84
N VAL A 161 -24.45 2.71 5.82
CA VAL A 161 -24.62 3.64 4.70
C VAL A 161 -25.77 3.16 3.80
N VAL A 162 -26.85 3.93 3.72
CA VAL A 162 -27.94 3.70 2.76
C VAL A 162 -27.71 4.51 1.47
N PRO A 163 -28.20 4.09 0.29
CA PRO A 163 -27.98 4.81 -0.96
C PRO A 163 -28.40 6.29 -0.93
N GLN A 164 -29.40 6.65 -0.12
CA GLN A 164 -29.80 8.06 0.05
C GLN A 164 -28.66 8.97 0.54
N VAL A 165 -27.68 8.42 1.28
CA VAL A 165 -26.49 9.11 1.79
C VAL A 165 -25.20 8.62 1.11
N TYR A 166 -25.25 8.32 -0.19
CA TYR A 166 -24.08 7.85 -0.97
C TYR A 166 -22.82 8.74 -0.82
N LEU A 167 -22.98 10.04 -0.58
CA LEU A 167 -21.88 10.98 -0.26
C LEU A 167 -21.17 10.67 1.07
N LEU A 168 -21.88 10.19 2.09
CA LEU A 168 -21.27 9.68 3.33
C LEU A 168 -20.46 8.41 3.05
N GLY A 169 -20.92 7.57 2.12
CA GLY A 169 -20.16 6.44 1.61
C GLY A 169 -18.84 6.89 0.94
N ALA A 170 -18.86 7.94 0.14
CA ALA A 170 -17.64 8.50 -0.44
C ALA A 170 -16.68 9.07 0.63
N LEU A 171 -17.21 9.78 1.64
CA LEU A 171 -16.39 10.25 2.76
C LEU A 171 -15.75 9.10 3.54
N LEU A 172 -16.49 8.03 3.83
CA LEU A 172 -15.98 6.84 4.51
C LEU A 172 -14.96 6.05 3.66
N ALA A 173 -15.12 6.03 2.32
CA ALA A 173 -14.11 5.49 1.41
C ALA A 173 -12.81 6.31 1.46
N ILE A 174 -12.92 7.65 1.41
CA ILE A 174 -11.79 8.57 1.52
C ILE A 174 -11.05 8.36 2.84
N VAL A 175 -11.74 8.29 3.97
CA VAL A 175 -11.13 8.01 5.28
C VAL A 175 -10.49 6.63 5.32
N ALA A 176 -11.16 5.58 4.82
CA ALA A 176 -10.66 4.21 4.86
C ALA A 176 -9.35 4.03 4.05
N ASN A 177 -9.31 4.45 2.78
CA ASN A 177 -8.08 4.38 1.97
C ASN A 177 -6.97 5.28 2.53
N THR A 178 -7.29 6.52 2.91
CA THR A 178 -6.32 7.44 3.52
C THR A 178 -5.65 6.83 4.76
N CYS A 179 -6.44 6.20 5.63
CA CYS A 179 -5.92 5.55 6.83
C CYS A 179 -5.14 4.26 6.52
N PHE A 180 -5.62 3.44 5.57
CA PHE A 180 -4.90 2.26 5.10
C PHE A 180 -3.50 2.64 4.60
N GLY A 181 -3.41 3.60 3.67
CA GLY A 181 -2.15 4.06 3.08
C GLY A 181 -1.19 4.61 4.12
N ALA A 182 -1.69 5.39 5.09
CA ALA A 182 -0.90 5.85 6.22
C ALA A 182 -0.36 4.69 7.06
N SER A 183 -1.21 3.72 7.46
CA SER A 183 -0.77 2.57 8.24
C SER A 183 0.23 1.66 7.51
N PHE A 184 0.11 1.54 6.18
CA PHE A 184 0.97 0.69 5.37
C PHE A 184 2.36 1.31 5.16
N VAL A 185 2.46 2.64 4.98
CA VAL A 185 3.76 3.34 5.00
C VAL A 185 4.44 3.19 6.36
N LEU A 186 3.68 3.30 7.46
CA LEU A 186 4.21 3.08 8.81
C LEU A 186 4.68 1.63 9.02
N LEU A 187 3.95 0.62 8.53
CA LEU A 187 4.36 -0.78 8.56
C LEU A 187 5.71 -1.00 7.86
N ASN A 188 5.88 -0.41 6.66
CA ASN A 188 7.11 -0.52 5.88
C ASN A 188 8.29 0.18 6.57
N SER A 189 8.06 1.27 7.32
CA SER A 189 9.11 1.92 8.12
C SER A 189 9.70 1.04 9.24
N PHE A 190 8.99 -0.02 9.66
CA PHE A 190 9.53 -1.01 10.60
C PHE A 190 10.49 -2.02 9.94
N LEU A 191 10.36 -2.32 8.63
CA LEU A 191 11.13 -3.40 7.99
C LEU A 191 12.67 -3.21 8.12
N PRO A 192 13.26 -2.02 7.84
CA PRO A 192 14.70 -1.80 8.05
C PRO A 192 15.14 -1.95 9.51
N LEU A 193 14.25 -1.62 10.47
CA LEU A 193 14.53 -1.72 11.90
C LEU A 193 14.50 -3.17 12.39
N LEU A 194 13.60 -4.01 11.85
CA LEU A 194 13.58 -5.46 12.14
C LEU A 194 14.81 -6.16 11.54
N VAL A 195 15.24 -5.75 10.33
CA VAL A 195 16.44 -6.28 9.65
C VAL A 195 17.71 -5.93 10.43
N ARG A 196 17.96 -4.64 10.70
CA ARG A 196 19.20 -4.17 11.37
C ARG A 196 19.40 -4.73 12.79
N HIS A 197 18.33 -5.12 13.47
CA HIS A 197 18.39 -5.78 14.80
C HIS A 197 18.14 -7.30 14.73
N HIS A 198 18.13 -7.91 13.53
CA HIS A 198 17.89 -9.33 13.41
C HIS A 198 19.10 -10.14 13.93
N PRO A 199 18.89 -11.19 14.75
CA PRO A 199 19.98 -11.96 15.35
C PRO A 199 21.03 -12.46 14.35
N ALA A 200 20.61 -12.85 13.14
CA ALA A 200 21.51 -13.38 12.10
C ALA A 200 22.54 -12.38 11.55
N ILE A 201 22.29 -11.07 11.68
CA ILE A 201 23.24 -10.01 11.28
C ILE A 201 24.13 -9.62 12.46
N GLN A 202 23.56 -9.59 13.67
CA GLN A 202 24.30 -9.32 14.90
C GLN A 202 25.26 -10.47 15.28
N SER A 203 25.02 -11.70 14.81
CA SER A 203 25.87 -12.87 15.07
C SER A 203 27.16 -12.93 14.26
N THR A 204 27.39 -12.04 13.28
CA THR A 204 28.57 -12.04 12.40
C THR A 204 29.73 -11.27 13.05
N PRO A 205 30.70 -11.94 13.71
CA PRO A 205 31.73 -11.27 14.51
C PRO A 205 32.73 -10.62 13.57
N GLY A 206 32.97 -9.32 13.71
CA GLY A 206 33.82 -8.59 12.77
C GLY A 206 34.09 -7.16 13.19
N SER A 207 35.16 -7.02 13.98
CA SER A 207 35.98 -5.83 14.27
C SER A 207 35.31 -4.67 15.04
N PRO A 208 36.09 -3.92 15.86
CA PRO A 208 35.57 -2.78 16.61
C PRO A 208 35.18 -1.61 15.71
N LEU A 209 34.45 -0.66 16.30
CA LEU A 209 34.13 0.63 15.67
C LEU A 209 35.44 1.39 15.40
N ILE A 210 35.59 1.89 14.18
CA ILE A 210 36.64 2.84 13.81
C ILE A 210 36.00 4.23 13.87
N ASP A 211 36.64 5.16 14.58
CA ASP A 211 36.21 6.56 14.66
C ASP A 211 36.34 7.26 13.29
N ASP A 212 35.35 8.09 12.94
CA ASP A 212 35.39 8.96 11.76
C ASP A 212 36.26 10.20 12.06
N ASP A 213 37.58 10.07 11.94
CA ASP A 213 38.54 11.19 12.03
C ASP A 213 39.32 11.38 10.70
N VAL A 214 39.68 12.63 10.36
CA VAL A 214 39.93 13.05 8.96
C VAL A 214 41.35 13.57 8.72
N GLN A 215 42.09 13.00 7.75
CA GLN A 215 43.07 13.76 6.92
C GLN A 215 43.50 13.01 5.61
N PRO A 216 43.89 13.69 4.50
CA PRO A 216 44.17 13.04 3.20
C PRO A 216 45.57 13.27 2.57
N SER A 217 46.04 12.36 1.69
CA SER A 217 47.16 12.65 0.73
C SER A 217 47.33 11.68 -0.48
N ASN A 218 46.94 12.17 -1.67
CA ASN A 218 47.65 12.18 -2.98
C ASN A 218 48.19 10.93 -3.77
N THR A 219 48.22 11.15 -5.12
CA THR A 219 49.20 10.73 -6.17
C THR A 219 49.01 9.48 -7.09
N SER A 220 48.28 9.70 -8.20
CA SER A 220 48.73 9.57 -9.64
C SER A 220 48.89 8.26 -10.44
N SER A 221 48.39 8.32 -11.70
CA SER A 221 48.78 7.63 -12.97
C SER A 221 48.02 6.36 -13.46
N GLU A 222 48.09 6.12 -14.79
CA GLU A 222 47.16 5.40 -15.73
C GLU A 222 48.01 4.76 -16.89
N PRO A 223 47.51 4.13 -18.00
CA PRO A 223 46.20 3.54 -18.37
C PRO A 223 46.23 2.19 -19.19
N ARG A 224 45.06 1.73 -19.72
CA ARG A 224 44.81 0.83 -20.90
C ARG A 224 44.98 -0.72 -20.76
N SER A 225 44.23 -1.59 -21.45
CA SER A 225 43.01 -1.44 -22.32
C SER A 225 42.23 -2.73 -22.67
N SER A 226 40.98 -2.55 -23.12
CA SER A 226 40.20 -3.26 -24.19
C SER A 226 39.47 -4.62 -23.97
N GLN A 227 38.11 -4.55 -24.01
CA GLN A 227 37.11 -5.45 -24.69
C GLN A 227 36.97 -6.93 -24.21
N SER A 228 35.82 -7.64 -24.18
CA SER A 228 34.39 -7.46 -24.59
C SER A 228 33.55 -8.67 -24.04
N GLN A 229 32.21 -8.81 -24.04
CA GLN A 229 31.09 -7.93 -24.48
C GLN A 229 29.77 -8.06 -23.63
N ARG A 230 28.82 -8.98 -23.95
CA ARG A 230 27.37 -9.04 -23.55
C ARG A 230 26.75 -10.43 -23.84
N PRO A 231 25.50 -10.79 -23.42
CA PRO A 231 24.38 -9.98 -22.91
C PRO A 231 23.96 -10.33 -21.46
N SER A 232 22.64 -10.31 -21.13
CA SER A 232 22.13 -10.11 -19.77
C SER A 232 20.63 -10.41 -19.59
N SER A 233 20.19 -10.72 -18.35
CA SER A 233 18.81 -10.57 -17.84
C SER A 233 18.82 -9.62 -16.62
N MET A 234 17.73 -8.86 -16.38
CA MET A 234 17.83 -7.59 -15.63
C MET A 234 16.94 -7.47 -14.39
N SER A 235 17.59 -7.29 -13.23
CA SER A 235 17.09 -6.50 -12.10
C SER A 235 18.26 -5.64 -11.61
N SER A 236 18.19 -4.33 -11.79
CA SER A 236 19.37 -3.46 -11.83
C SER A 236 19.54 -2.58 -10.59
N THR A 237 19.89 -3.18 -9.45
CA THR A 237 20.52 -2.48 -8.32
C THR A 237 22.02 -2.77 -8.26
N SER A 238 22.70 -2.58 -9.40
CA SER A 238 24.15 -2.83 -9.57
C SER A 238 24.84 -1.60 -10.17
N PRO A 239 25.69 -0.88 -9.41
CA PRO A 239 26.57 0.13 -9.98
C PRO A 239 27.72 -0.55 -10.73
N LEU A 240 27.73 -0.43 -12.06
CA LEU A 240 28.83 -0.78 -12.95
C LEU A 240 29.00 0.41 -13.92
N LEU A 241 30.21 0.88 -14.25
CA LEU A 241 31.55 0.36 -13.93
C LEU A 241 32.58 1.50 -14.07
N GLN A 242 33.68 1.43 -13.32
CA GLN A 242 34.95 1.97 -13.81
C GLN A 242 36.07 1.00 -13.40
N ARG A 243 36.93 0.64 -14.36
CA ARG A 243 38.01 -0.34 -14.20
C ARG A 243 39.09 -0.10 -15.25
N ASP A 244 40.28 0.23 -14.76
CA ASP A 244 41.57 -0.05 -15.38
C ASP A 244 42.54 -0.42 -14.23
N THR A 245 43.77 -0.87 -14.53
CA THR A 245 44.18 -2.19 -13.99
C THR A 245 45.45 -2.21 -13.10
N THR A 246 45.31 -2.77 -11.89
CA THR A 246 46.32 -3.41 -11.00
C THR A 246 47.72 -2.78 -10.78
N MET A 247 48.00 -2.47 -9.51
CA MET A 247 49.22 -2.93 -8.80
C MET A 247 48.81 -3.53 -7.44
N PRO A 248 49.58 -4.48 -6.87
CA PRO A 248 49.11 -5.29 -5.73
C PRO A 248 49.38 -4.61 -4.38
N ILE A 249 48.31 -4.21 -3.69
CA ILE A 249 48.28 -4.00 -2.23
C ILE A 249 47.08 -4.77 -1.68
N ASP A 250 47.33 -5.52 -0.61
CA ASP A 250 46.33 -6.37 0.07
C ASP A 250 45.36 -5.51 0.92
N GLY A 251 44.24 -6.10 1.37
CA GLY A 251 43.23 -5.39 2.16
C GLY A 251 41.89 -5.19 1.45
N SER A 252 41.43 -6.19 0.71
CA SER A 252 39.98 -6.39 0.57
C SER A 252 39.36 -6.79 1.94
N GLN A 253 38.03 -6.89 2.02
CA GLN A 253 37.23 -7.22 3.22
C GLN A 253 37.00 -6.06 4.22
N LEU A 254 35.77 -5.50 4.20
CA LEU A 254 34.87 -5.51 5.38
C LEU A 254 33.45 -5.00 5.08
N LYS A 255 33.27 -4.02 4.19
CA LYS A 255 32.01 -3.26 4.06
C LYS A 255 30.99 -3.78 3.02
N SER A 256 31.34 -4.77 2.20
CA SER A 256 30.46 -5.33 1.15
C SER A 256 29.50 -6.45 1.62
N PRO A 257 29.93 -7.51 2.33
CA PRO A 257 29.07 -8.67 2.58
C PRO A 257 27.84 -8.35 3.45
N ARG A 258 28.03 -7.64 4.58
CA ARG A 258 26.94 -7.27 5.51
C ARG A 258 25.79 -6.51 4.82
N MET A 259 26.09 -5.63 3.86
CA MET A 259 25.05 -4.88 3.12
C MET A 259 24.28 -5.77 2.12
N SER A 260 24.92 -6.80 1.56
CA SER A 260 24.24 -7.82 0.76
C SER A 260 23.36 -8.72 1.64
N GLU A 261 23.85 -9.12 2.81
CA GLU A 261 23.11 -9.92 3.81
C GLU A 261 21.86 -9.18 4.33
N GLU A 262 21.99 -7.89 4.68
CA GLU A 262 20.85 -7.04 5.08
C GLU A 262 19.81 -6.93 3.96
N LEU A 263 20.23 -6.72 2.70
CA LEU A 263 19.33 -6.62 1.56
C LEU A 263 18.61 -7.95 1.30
N GLN A 264 19.32 -9.09 1.31
CA GLN A 264 18.74 -10.42 1.14
C GLN A 264 17.75 -10.76 2.24
N LEU A 265 18.07 -10.45 3.50
CA LEU A 265 17.15 -10.67 4.63
C LEU A 265 15.91 -9.77 4.52
N SER A 266 16.08 -8.50 4.16
CA SER A 266 14.98 -7.56 3.90
C SER A 266 14.05 -8.08 2.81
N THR A 267 14.60 -8.53 1.67
CA THR A 267 13.84 -9.16 0.59
C THR A 267 13.06 -10.38 1.08
N ARG A 268 13.70 -11.28 1.86
CA ARG A 268 13.07 -12.51 2.36
C ARG A 268 11.97 -12.26 3.40
N ILE A 269 12.12 -11.27 4.26
CA ILE A 269 11.06 -10.87 5.20
C ILE A 269 9.91 -10.21 4.44
N SER A 270 10.21 -9.33 3.48
CA SER A 270 9.20 -8.65 2.67
C SER A 270 8.38 -9.62 1.81
N SER A 271 9.03 -10.52 1.06
CA SER A 271 8.33 -11.48 0.19
C SER A 271 7.44 -12.44 0.99
N ASN A 272 7.92 -12.93 2.13
CA ASN A 272 7.10 -13.73 3.07
C ASN A 272 5.89 -12.93 3.57
N GLY A 273 6.06 -11.64 3.89
CA GLY A 273 4.96 -10.79 4.37
C GLY A 273 3.87 -10.58 3.32
N ILE A 274 4.27 -10.29 2.08
CA ILE A 274 3.35 -10.14 0.94
C ILE A 274 2.65 -11.47 0.63
N GLY A 275 3.38 -12.59 0.62
CA GLY A 275 2.80 -13.92 0.41
C GLY A 275 1.76 -14.29 1.47
N ILE A 276 2.06 -14.03 2.75
CA ILE A 276 1.10 -14.19 3.86
C ILE A 276 -0.13 -13.29 3.66
N GLY A 277 0.08 -12.01 3.32
CA GLY A 277 -1.00 -11.05 3.05
C GLY A 277 -1.96 -11.51 1.95
N TYR A 278 -1.43 -11.98 0.81
CA TYR A 278 -2.26 -12.50 -0.28
C TYR A 278 -3.01 -13.79 0.09
N ILE A 279 -2.45 -14.69 0.91
CA ILE A 279 -3.18 -15.87 1.40
C ILE A 279 -4.39 -15.45 2.24
N GLY A 280 -4.22 -14.47 3.14
CA GLY A 280 -5.32 -13.89 3.90
C GLY A 280 -6.38 -13.23 3.00
N ALA A 281 -5.94 -12.53 1.95
CA ALA A 281 -6.84 -11.87 1.00
C ALA A 281 -7.65 -12.88 0.18
N VAL A 282 -7.04 -13.96 -0.32
CA VAL A 282 -7.76 -15.03 -1.04
C VAL A 282 -8.82 -15.69 -0.14
N ILE A 283 -8.48 -15.96 1.13
CA ILE A 283 -9.42 -16.54 2.09
C ILE A 283 -10.65 -15.63 2.30
N LEU A 284 -10.43 -14.33 2.57
CA LEU A 284 -11.58 -13.42 2.80
C LEU A 284 -12.31 -13.06 1.49
N GLN A 285 -11.63 -13.05 0.34
CA GLN A 285 -12.28 -12.88 -0.97
C GLN A 285 -13.26 -14.02 -1.24
N ILE A 286 -12.89 -15.28 -0.96
CA ILE A 286 -13.77 -16.45 -1.09
C ILE A 286 -14.97 -16.34 -0.13
N MET A 287 -14.74 -15.96 1.13
CA MET A 287 -15.83 -15.73 2.10
C MET A 287 -16.77 -14.59 1.64
N SER A 288 -16.23 -13.51 1.09
CA SER A 288 -17.00 -12.36 0.58
C SER A 288 -17.86 -12.76 -0.62
N ILE A 289 -17.34 -13.57 -1.54
CA ILE A 289 -18.10 -14.11 -2.67
C ILE A 289 -19.24 -15.02 -2.16
N LEU A 290 -18.98 -15.90 -1.19
CA LEU A 290 -19.99 -16.77 -0.60
C LEU A 290 -21.13 -15.97 0.05
N ILE A 291 -20.81 -14.92 0.82
CA ILE A 291 -21.78 -13.98 1.39
C ILE A 291 -22.63 -13.32 0.29
N ILE A 292 -22.01 -12.87 -0.81
CA ILE A 292 -22.69 -12.18 -1.92
C ILE A 292 -23.62 -13.11 -2.69
N VAL A 293 -23.24 -14.37 -2.89
CA VAL A 293 -24.10 -15.39 -3.51
C VAL A 293 -25.28 -15.73 -2.59
N ALA A 294 -25.02 -16.01 -1.30
CA ALA A 294 -26.05 -16.38 -0.33
C ALA A 294 -27.08 -15.27 -0.06
N THR A 295 -26.70 -13.99 -0.22
CA THR A 295 -27.58 -12.83 0.01
C THR A 295 -28.11 -12.18 -1.28
N GLY A 296 -28.04 -12.88 -2.43
CA GLY A 296 -28.70 -12.46 -3.66
C GLY A 296 -28.06 -11.27 -4.41
N SER A 297 -26.77 -10.99 -4.20
CA SER A 297 -26.00 -9.95 -4.91
C SER A 297 -26.58 -8.52 -4.84
N THR A 298 -27.19 -8.16 -3.71
CA THR A 298 -27.80 -6.85 -3.49
C THR A 298 -26.79 -5.78 -3.06
N THR A 299 -27.19 -4.50 -3.05
CA THR A 299 -26.41 -3.41 -2.44
C THR A 299 -26.19 -3.62 -0.93
N PHE A 300 -27.01 -4.44 -0.24
CA PHE A 300 -26.72 -4.88 1.14
C PHE A 300 -25.59 -5.93 1.19
N SER A 301 -25.59 -6.90 0.28
CA SER A 301 -24.53 -7.92 0.15
C SER A 301 -23.13 -7.31 0.04
N LEU A 302 -23.00 -6.24 -0.76
CA LEU A 302 -21.77 -5.48 -0.92
C LEU A 302 -21.30 -4.80 0.38
N ARG A 303 -22.23 -4.13 1.08
CA ARG A 303 -21.95 -3.46 2.37
C ARG A 303 -21.60 -4.46 3.48
N LEU A 304 -22.19 -5.66 3.45
CA LEU A 304 -21.87 -6.76 4.35
C LEU A 304 -20.48 -7.36 4.07
N ALA A 305 -20.07 -7.47 2.80
CA ALA A 305 -18.70 -7.86 2.44
C ALA A 305 -17.66 -6.83 2.93
N LEU A 306 -17.92 -5.53 2.73
CA LEU A 306 -17.07 -4.45 3.28
C LEU A 306 -16.99 -4.50 4.81
N PHE A 307 -18.12 -4.75 5.51
CA PHE A 307 -18.10 -4.97 6.95
C PHE A 307 -17.20 -6.14 7.37
N GLY A 308 -17.24 -7.26 6.64
CA GLY A 308 -16.35 -8.40 6.86
C GLY A 308 -14.86 -8.04 6.70
N ILE A 309 -14.51 -7.24 5.70
CA ILE A 309 -13.14 -6.75 5.46
C ILE A 309 -12.67 -5.82 6.58
N GLY A 310 -13.52 -4.87 7.00
CA GLY A 310 -13.22 -4.00 8.14
C GLY A 310 -13.05 -4.78 9.46
N LEU A 311 -13.92 -5.77 9.70
CA LEU A 311 -13.85 -6.64 10.88
C LEU A 311 -12.58 -7.50 10.89
N TRP A 312 -12.17 -8.06 9.74
CA TRP A 312 -10.92 -8.81 9.59
C TRP A 312 -9.69 -7.95 9.90
N TRP A 313 -9.62 -6.76 9.28
CA TRP A 313 -8.53 -5.82 9.50
C TRP A 313 -8.45 -5.39 10.98
N LEU A 314 -9.58 -5.11 11.63
CA LEU A 314 -9.63 -4.79 13.06
C LEU A 314 -9.18 -5.97 13.92
N LEU A 315 -9.70 -7.17 13.67
CA LEU A 315 -9.41 -8.38 14.45
C LEU A 315 -7.92 -8.74 14.42
N PHE A 316 -7.30 -8.76 13.24
CA PHE A 316 -5.88 -9.10 13.10
C PHE A 316 -4.93 -7.92 13.39
N THR A 317 -5.44 -6.68 13.50
CA THR A 317 -4.68 -5.57 14.09
C THR A 317 -4.41 -5.77 15.59
N VAL A 318 -5.27 -6.51 16.33
CA VAL A 318 -5.11 -6.69 17.79
C VAL A 318 -3.85 -7.51 18.16
N PRO A 319 -3.57 -8.71 17.59
CA PRO A 319 -2.32 -9.42 17.87
C PRO A 319 -1.08 -8.64 17.42
N ALA A 320 -1.16 -7.92 16.29
CA ALA A 320 -0.09 -7.01 15.87
C ALA A 320 0.16 -5.90 16.91
N ALA A 321 -0.88 -5.30 17.47
CA ALA A 321 -0.78 -4.32 18.55
C ALA A 321 -0.13 -4.89 19.82
N MET A 322 -0.38 -6.17 20.13
CA MET A 322 0.22 -6.85 21.29
C MET A 322 1.67 -7.27 21.08
N TRP A 323 2.05 -7.69 19.86
CA TRP A 323 3.35 -8.30 19.59
C TRP A 323 4.41 -7.34 19.01
N LEU A 324 4.01 -6.34 18.22
CA LEU A 324 4.95 -5.37 17.65
C LEU A 324 5.49 -4.45 18.75
N ARG A 325 6.82 -4.29 18.85
CA ARG A 325 7.42 -3.42 19.87
C ARG A 325 7.42 -1.96 19.43
N PRO A 326 7.22 -0.99 20.35
CA PRO A 326 7.50 0.41 20.05
C PRO A 326 9.02 0.59 19.94
N ARG A 327 9.53 0.79 18.73
CA ARG A 327 10.90 1.29 18.50
C ARG A 327 10.81 2.79 18.19
N PRO A 328 11.14 3.68 19.16
CA PRO A 328 11.09 5.12 18.93
C PRO A 328 12.14 5.54 17.90
N GLY A 329 11.95 6.72 17.31
CA GLY A 329 12.97 7.37 16.49
C GLY A 329 13.84 8.36 17.27
N PRO A 330 14.97 8.81 16.70
CA PRO A 330 15.82 9.83 17.31
C PRO A 330 15.04 11.14 17.50
N PRO A 331 15.08 11.78 18.68
CA PRO A 331 14.30 12.98 18.96
C PRO A 331 14.67 14.14 18.03
N LEU A 332 13.71 15.04 17.78
CA LEU A 332 13.95 16.26 17.00
C LEU A 332 15.14 17.06 17.57
N PRO A 333 16.04 17.59 16.71
CA PRO A 333 17.13 18.45 17.17
C PRO A 333 16.59 19.70 17.87
N THR A 334 17.30 20.13 18.92
CA THR A 334 16.77 20.99 20.01
C THR A 334 16.29 22.37 19.59
N SER A 335 16.67 22.88 18.42
CA SER A 335 16.21 24.17 17.86
C SER A 335 14.70 24.25 17.57
N ALA A 336 13.93 23.17 17.78
CA ALA A 336 12.47 23.16 17.71
C ALA A 336 11.76 23.36 19.07
N ARG A 337 12.50 23.53 20.18
CA ARG A 337 11.96 23.42 21.56
C ARG A 337 11.32 24.70 22.12
N ASP A 338 11.60 25.88 21.57
CA ASP A 338 11.19 27.16 22.18
C ASP A 338 9.68 27.46 22.07
N ASN A 339 9.02 27.01 21.00
CA ASN A 339 7.59 27.28 20.78
C ASN A 339 6.70 26.24 21.47
N LYS A 340 6.47 26.48 22.77
CA LYS A 340 5.68 25.66 23.73
C LYS A 340 4.23 25.32 23.32
N MET A 341 3.69 25.88 22.23
CA MET A 341 2.25 25.91 21.97
C MET A 341 1.68 24.65 21.31
N TRP A 342 2.31 24.09 20.26
CA TRP A 342 1.80 22.90 19.55
C TRP A 342 2.95 21.98 19.07
N PRO A 343 3.31 20.91 19.81
CA PRO A 343 4.38 19.99 19.38
C PRO A 343 4.05 19.26 18.07
N TRP A 344 2.78 18.96 17.79
CA TRP A 344 2.40 18.33 16.51
C TRP A 344 2.71 19.22 15.30
N LEU A 345 2.52 20.55 15.43
CA LEU A 345 2.82 21.49 14.33
C LEU A 345 4.32 21.60 14.05
N SER A 346 5.20 21.42 15.04
CA SER A 346 6.65 21.40 14.79
C SER A 346 7.08 20.12 14.06
N TYR A 347 6.46 18.97 14.32
CA TYR A 347 6.66 17.75 13.50
C TYR A 347 6.18 17.95 12.04
N ILE A 348 5.00 18.54 11.81
CA ILE A 348 4.53 18.85 10.44
C ILE A 348 5.50 19.83 9.76
N ALA A 349 5.83 20.95 10.40
CA ALA A 349 6.71 21.96 9.81
C ALA A 349 8.11 21.41 9.52
N PHE A 350 8.63 20.52 10.38
CA PHE A 350 9.86 19.79 10.13
C PHE A 350 9.74 18.84 8.93
N ALA A 351 8.65 18.06 8.84
CA ALA A 351 8.41 17.12 7.75
C ALA A 351 8.38 17.81 6.38
N TRP A 352 7.57 18.88 6.24
CA TRP A 352 7.49 19.66 5.00
C TRP A 352 8.81 20.37 4.66
N LYS A 353 9.53 20.90 5.66
CA LYS A 353 10.86 21.51 5.46
C LYS A 353 11.94 20.48 5.10
N SER A 354 11.83 19.26 5.62
CA SER A 354 12.70 18.13 5.27
C SER A 354 12.45 17.69 3.83
N LEU A 355 11.18 17.46 3.46
CA LEU A 355 10.78 17.12 2.08
C LEU A 355 11.26 18.16 1.07
N GLY A 356 11.11 19.46 1.36
CA GLY A 356 11.58 20.54 0.49
C GLY A 356 13.11 20.53 0.27
N ARG A 357 13.89 20.26 1.33
CA ARG A 357 15.35 20.08 1.23
C ARG A 357 15.72 18.85 0.41
N THR A 358 15.08 17.71 0.68
CA THR A 358 15.33 16.45 -0.01
C THR A 358 14.96 16.54 -1.49
N ALA A 359 13.86 17.19 -1.85
CA ALA A 359 13.47 17.44 -3.24
C ALA A 359 14.46 18.36 -3.98
N LEU A 360 14.96 19.41 -3.32
CA LEU A 360 15.98 20.29 -3.88
C LEU A 360 17.29 19.54 -4.13
N GLN A 361 17.74 18.72 -3.17
CA GLN A 361 18.95 17.90 -3.30
C GLN A 361 18.79 16.81 -4.38
N ALA A 362 17.64 16.13 -4.42
CA ALA A 362 17.31 15.11 -5.42
C ALA A 362 17.30 15.67 -6.85
N ARG A 363 17.09 16.97 -7.04
CA ARG A 363 17.18 17.63 -8.36
C ARG A 363 18.58 17.54 -9.00
N HIS A 364 19.62 17.22 -8.24
CA HIS A 364 20.95 16.94 -8.77
C HIS A 364 21.14 15.48 -9.21
N LEU A 365 20.26 14.57 -8.79
CA LEU A 365 20.31 13.13 -9.09
C LEU A 365 19.31 12.77 -10.19
N LYS A 366 19.65 13.12 -11.45
CA LYS A 366 18.77 12.94 -12.62
C LYS A 366 18.25 11.50 -12.76
N ASP A 367 19.11 10.51 -12.59
CA ASP A 367 18.74 9.10 -12.77
C ASP A 367 17.73 8.64 -11.72
N VAL A 368 17.85 9.13 -10.48
CA VAL A 368 16.90 8.88 -9.40
C VAL A 368 15.55 9.54 -9.69
N LEU A 369 15.54 10.77 -10.23
CA LEU A 369 14.29 11.42 -10.63
C LEU A 369 13.60 10.74 -11.82
N ILE A 370 14.36 10.29 -12.81
CA ILE A 370 13.82 9.52 -13.95
C ILE A 370 13.25 8.19 -13.46
N PHE A 371 13.98 7.47 -12.61
CA PHE A 371 13.51 6.24 -11.97
C PHE A 371 12.22 6.46 -11.17
N LEU A 372 12.17 7.49 -10.32
CA LEU A 372 10.98 7.81 -9.52
C LEU A 372 9.78 8.23 -10.38
N ALA A 373 10.00 8.96 -11.48
CA ALA A 373 8.92 9.34 -12.40
C ALA A 373 8.35 8.12 -13.16
N VAL A 374 9.21 7.22 -13.63
CA VAL A 374 8.80 5.97 -14.29
C VAL A 374 8.10 5.04 -13.29
N TRP A 375 8.63 4.91 -12.06
CA TRP A 375 8.03 4.12 -10.99
C TRP A 375 6.66 4.66 -10.56
N PHE A 376 6.52 5.99 -10.45
CA PHE A 376 5.24 6.64 -10.17
C PHE A 376 4.20 6.32 -11.25
N LEU A 377 4.53 6.52 -12.53
CA LEU A 377 3.62 6.22 -13.65
C LEU A 377 3.24 4.73 -13.71
N LEU A 378 4.19 3.83 -13.43
CA LEU A 378 3.94 2.39 -13.37
C LEU A 378 3.01 2.02 -12.20
N SER A 379 3.28 2.54 -10.99
CA SER A 379 2.49 2.25 -9.79
C SER A 379 1.08 2.82 -9.85
N ASP A 380 0.92 4.05 -10.33
CA ASP A 380 -0.39 4.70 -10.53
C ASP A 380 -1.20 3.98 -11.62
N GLY A 381 -0.54 3.59 -12.72
CA GLY A 381 -1.13 2.77 -13.78
C GLY A 381 -1.64 1.42 -13.28
N ILE A 382 -0.84 0.66 -12.51
CA ILE A 382 -1.24 -0.63 -11.95
C ILE A 382 -2.43 -0.49 -10.99
N ALA A 383 -2.38 0.49 -10.08
CA ALA A 383 -3.47 0.75 -9.13
C ALA A 383 -4.78 1.15 -9.84
N THR A 384 -4.68 2.06 -10.81
CA THR A 384 -5.81 2.55 -11.60
C THR A 384 -6.41 1.45 -12.47
N VAL A 385 -5.59 0.61 -13.12
CA VAL A 385 -6.07 -0.51 -13.94
C VAL A 385 -6.85 -1.53 -13.11
N SER A 386 -6.41 -1.85 -11.89
CA SER A 386 -7.14 -2.77 -11.00
C SER A 386 -8.57 -2.29 -10.72
N GLY A 387 -8.73 -1.05 -10.26
CA GLY A 387 -10.04 -0.48 -9.95
C GLY A 387 -10.92 -0.25 -11.19
N THR A 388 -10.33 0.26 -12.29
CA THR A 388 -11.07 0.57 -13.52
C THR A 388 -11.51 -0.68 -14.29
N ALA A 389 -10.71 -1.75 -14.33
CA ALA A 389 -11.09 -2.98 -15.03
C ALA A 389 -12.32 -3.63 -14.41
N VAL A 390 -12.40 -3.70 -13.07
CA VAL A 390 -13.57 -4.22 -12.34
C VAL A 390 -14.80 -3.33 -12.57
N LEU A 391 -14.62 -2.01 -12.57
CA LEU A 391 -15.69 -1.05 -12.82
C LEU A 391 -16.21 -1.11 -14.26
N PHE A 392 -15.32 -1.28 -15.25
CA PHE A 392 -15.65 -1.47 -16.66
C PHE A 392 -16.40 -2.79 -16.88
N ALA A 393 -15.91 -3.89 -16.32
CA ALA A 393 -16.55 -5.20 -16.43
C ALA A 393 -17.96 -5.22 -15.79
N LYS A 394 -18.18 -4.49 -14.69
CA LYS A 394 -19.52 -4.27 -14.15
C LYS A 394 -20.40 -3.40 -15.06
N THR A 395 -19.87 -2.30 -15.59
CA THR A 395 -20.68 -1.24 -16.24
C THR A 395 -20.93 -1.44 -17.74
N GLN A 396 -20.05 -2.17 -18.45
CA GLN A 396 -20.13 -2.37 -19.91
C GLN A 396 -20.38 -3.83 -20.32
N LEU A 397 -19.91 -4.80 -19.52
CA LEU A 397 -20.11 -6.23 -19.78
C LEU A 397 -21.24 -6.85 -18.94
N ASP A 398 -21.95 -6.02 -18.14
CA ASP A 398 -23.03 -6.39 -17.21
C ASP A 398 -22.70 -7.61 -16.32
N MET A 399 -21.43 -7.76 -15.93
CA MET A 399 -20.96 -8.95 -15.24
C MET A 399 -21.48 -9.03 -13.79
N LYS A 400 -22.08 -10.18 -13.46
CA LYS A 400 -22.49 -10.52 -12.09
C LYS A 400 -21.31 -10.41 -11.12
N LEU A 401 -21.55 -9.80 -9.96
CA LEU A 401 -20.55 -9.52 -8.92
C LEU A 401 -19.67 -10.73 -8.55
N ALA A 402 -20.24 -11.93 -8.51
CA ALA A 402 -19.50 -13.16 -8.21
C ALA A 402 -18.40 -13.48 -9.25
N ALA A 403 -18.62 -13.16 -10.53
CA ALA A 403 -17.63 -13.35 -11.59
C ALA A 403 -16.47 -12.34 -11.50
N LEU A 404 -16.77 -11.10 -11.12
CA LEU A 404 -15.75 -10.07 -10.82
C LEU A 404 -14.88 -10.51 -9.64
N GLY A 405 -15.50 -11.04 -8.59
CA GLY A 405 -14.79 -11.62 -7.45
C GLY A 405 -13.90 -12.81 -7.83
N LEU A 406 -14.36 -13.68 -8.75
CA LEU A 406 -13.60 -14.84 -9.23
C LEU A 406 -12.36 -14.43 -10.05
N ILE A 407 -12.48 -13.43 -10.92
CA ILE A 407 -11.33 -12.87 -11.67
C ILE A 407 -10.26 -12.39 -10.69
N ASN A 408 -10.68 -11.68 -9.64
CA ASN A 408 -9.80 -11.22 -8.57
C ASN A 408 -9.09 -12.38 -7.85
N VAL A 409 -9.81 -13.46 -7.48
CA VAL A 409 -9.19 -14.66 -6.89
C VAL A 409 -8.15 -15.29 -7.82
N ILE A 410 -8.43 -15.42 -9.12
CA ILE A 410 -7.50 -15.99 -10.10
C ILE A 410 -6.23 -15.12 -10.23
N ALA A 411 -6.39 -13.80 -10.28
CA ALA A 411 -5.26 -12.87 -10.33
C ALA A 411 -4.38 -12.96 -9.06
N MET A 412 -4.98 -13.08 -7.87
CA MET A 412 -4.26 -13.24 -6.60
C MET A 412 -3.53 -14.57 -6.52
N ILE A 413 -4.14 -15.68 -6.95
CA ILE A 413 -3.48 -17.00 -7.00
C ILE A 413 -2.28 -16.95 -7.96
N SER A 414 -2.40 -16.29 -9.11
CA SER A 414 -1.29 -16.07 -10.03
C SER A 414 -0.15 -15.26 -9.37
N GLY A 415 -0.49 -14.19 -8.64
CA GLY A 415 0.48 -13.38 -7.89
C GLY A 415 1.19 -14.15 -6.77
N VAL A 416 0.47 -14.99 -6.03
CA VAL A 416 1.03 -15.89 -5.00
C VAL A 416 1.99 -16.89 -5.63
N CYS A 417 1.58 -17.56 -6.72
CA CYS A 417 2.44 -18.48 -7.45
C CYS A 417 3.71 -17.77 -7.96
N GLY A 418 3.58 -16.56 -8.52
CA GLY A 418 4.73 -15.76 -8.97
C GLY A 418 5.71 -15.40 -7.84
N ALA A 419 5.21 -14.99 -6.67
CA ALA A 419 6.04 -14.65 -5.52
C ALA A 419 6.85 -15.85 -4.97
N PHE A 420 6.23 -17.03 -4.89
CA PHE A 420 6.92 -18.24 -4.47
C PHE A 420 7.83 -18.80 -5.57
N PHE A 421 7.41 -18.81 -6.84
CA PHE A 421 8.23 -19.30 -7.96
C PHE A 421 9.49 -18.45 -8.18
N GLY A 422 9.39 -17.12 -8.08
CA GLY A 422 10.53 -16.21 -8.09
C GLY A 422 11.47 -16.34 -6.87
N THR A 423 11.00 -16.99 -5.80
CA THR A 423 11.84 -17.38 -4.65
C THR A 423 12.53 -18.74 -4.90
N ILE A 424 11.87 -19.65 -5.63
CA ILE A 424 12.41 -20.98 -5.99
C ILE A 424 13.51 -20.86 -7.06
N CYS A 425 13.28 -20.13 -8.15
CA CYS A 425 14.26 -19.87 -9.22
C CYS A 425 15.41 -18.90 -8.82
N ARG A 426 15.77 -18.89 -7.53
CA ARG A 426 16.88 -18.16 -6.92
C ARG A 426 17.60 -19.01 -5.84
N VAL A 427 17.28 -20.30 -5.77
CA VAL A 427 17.90 -21.31 -4.90
C VAL A 427 18.75 -22.30 -5.71
N ASP A 428 18.46 -22.42 -7.01
CA ASP A 428 19.33 -22.97 -8.06
C ASP A 428 20.10 -21.84 -8.78
#